data_AF-A0A366ZZF4-F1
#
_entry.id   AF-A0A366ZZF4-F1
#
_cell.length_a   1.000
_cell.length_b   1.000
_cell.length_c   1.000
_cell.angle_alpha   90.00
_cell.angle_beta   90.00
_cell.angle_gamma   90.00
#
_symmetry.space_group_name_H-M   'P 1'
#
loop_
_entity.id
_entity.type
_entity.pdbx_description
1 polymer ?
#
loop_
_entity_poly.entity_id
_entity_poly.type
_entity_poly.pdbx_seq_one_letter_code
_entity_poly.pdbx_strand_id
1 'polypeptide(L)'
;MTPEPGDPLEAEGVLNPASGRGPDGRLYLLPRLVAEGNVSRVGLARVVIEDGVPVGVEREGVVLAPDRGWERGVGNAGVEDPRTTWIQTLGLHVMTYVAYGPLGPRTAIAVSEDLRSWRRLGPALFRYQEDLDMDLNLFHNKDTCLLYTS
;
A
#
# COMPACT_ATOMS: atom_id res chain seq x y z
N MET A 1 -7.69 -14.33 -0.11
CA MET A 1 -6.80 -14.66 1.02
C MET A 1 -7.59 -14.49 2.30
N THR A 2 -7.47 -15.39 3.26
CA THR A 2 -8.03 -15.23 4.62
C THR A 2 -6.89 -14.93 5.60
N PRO A 3 -7.17 -14.37 6.77
CA PRO A 3 -6.19 -14.32 7.85
C PRO A 3 -5.59 -15.70 8.16
N GLU A 4 -4.29 -15.77 8.40
CA GLU A 4 -3.62 -16.97 8.92
C GLU A 4 -4.00 -17.19 10.40
N PRO A 5 -4.55 -18.37 10.76
CA PRO A 5 -4.98 -18.63 12.14
C PRO A 5 -3.83 -18.45 13.13
N GLY A 6 -4.00 -17.53 14.09
CA GLY A 6 -3.02 -17.27 15.15
C GLY A 6 -1.90 -16.30 14.77
N ASP A 7 -1.86 -15.76 13.55
CA ASP A 7 -0.92 -14.70 13.22
C ASP A 7 -1.39 -13.35 13.80
N PRO A 8 -0.67 -12.76 14.77
CA PRO A 8 -1.05 -11.48 15.36
C PRO A 8 -1.00 -10.32 14.35
N LEU A 9 -0.29 -10.46 13.23
CA LEU A 9 -0.16 -9.42 12.22
C LEU A 9 -1.38 -9.34 11.27
N GLU A 10 -2.24 -10.34 11.31
CA GLU A 10 -3.47 -10.46 10.50
C GLU A 10 -4.73 -10.55 11.37
N ALA A 11 -4.61 -10.36 12.69
CA ALA A 11 -5.65 -10.62 13.69
C ALA A 11 -6.97 -9.85 13.46
N GLU A 12 -6.88 -8.63 12.93
CA GLU A 12 -8.06 -7.80 12.60
C GLU A 12 -8.44 -7.89 11.11
N GLY A 13 -7.64 -8.58 10.28
CA GLY A 13 -8.03 -8.95 8.93
C GLY A 13 -6.94 -8.85 7.86
N VAL A 14 -7.30 -9.36 6.68
CA VAL A 14 -6.54 -9.27 5.43
C VAL A 14 -7.48 -8.72 4.36
N LEU A 15 -7.20 -7.53 3.84
CA LEU A 15 -8.15 -6.80 2.99
C LEU A 15 -7.46 -5.85 1.99
N ASN A 16 -8.28 -5.18 1.18
CA ASN A 16 -7.92 -4.09 0.27
C ASN A 16 -6.58 -4.27 -0.49
N PRO A 17 -6.36 -5.40 -1.20
CA PRO A 17 -5.08 -5.65 -1.84
C PRO A 17 -4.85 -4.74 -3.05
N ALA A 18 -3.61 -4.29 -3.22
CA ALA A 18 -3.10 -3.89 -4.53
C ALA A 18 -2.77 -5.13 -5.38
N SER A 19 -2.37 -4.91 -6.63
CA SER A 19 -1.84 -5.98 -7.48
C SER A 19 -0.71 -5.49 -8.39
N GLY A 20 0.22 -6.40 -8.71
CA GLY A 20 1.34 -6.09 -9.60
C GLY A 20 1.88 -7.34 -10.26
N ARG A 21 2.67 -7.17 -11.33
CA ARG A 21 3.46 -8.25 -11.90
C ARG A 21 4.92 -8.08 -11.56
N GLY A 22 5.53 -9.12 -10.99
CA GLY A 22 6.96 -9.10 -10.67
C GLY A 22 7.82 -9.21 -11.94
N PRO A 23 9.15 -9.06 -11.81
CA PRO A 23 10.09 -9.27 -12.92
C PRO A 23 10.05 -10.68 -13.52
N ASP A 24 9.53 -11.65 -12.77
CA ASP A 24 9.28 -13.02 -13.22
C ASP A 24 7.99 -13.18 -14.04
N GLY A 25 7.27 -12.07 -14.29
CA GLY A 25 6.01 -12.02 -15.03
C GLY A 25 4.79 -12.52 -14.24
N ARG A 26 4.97 -13.02 -13.01
CA ARG A 26 3.89 -13.58 -12.20
C ARG A 26 3.02 -12.50 -11.59
N LEU A 27 1.74 -12.82 -11.37
CA LEU A 27 0.79 -11.92 -10.72
C LEU A 27 0.90 -12.04 -9.21
N TYR A 28 0.93 -10.89 -8.55
CA TYR A 28 1.01 -10.75 -7.11
C TYR A 28 -0.13 -9.88 -6.58
N LEU A 29 -0.62 -10.21 -5.40
CA LEU A 29 -1.45 -9.34 -4.57
C LEU A 29 -0.59 -8.73 -3.46
N LEU A 30 -0.90 -7.49 -3.11
CA LEU A 30 -0.29 -6.75 -2.01
C LEU A 30 -1.36 -6.41 -0.97
N PRO A 31 -1.80 -7.38 -0.15
CA PRO A 31 -2.87 -7.15 0.82
C PRO A 31 -2.46 -6.21 1.95
N ARG A 32 -3.44 -5.47 2.49
CA ARG A 32 -3.35 -4.85 3.80
C ARG A 32 -3.55 -5.92 4.87
N LEU A 33 -2.54 -6.13 5.71
CA LEU A 33 -2.62 -6.99 6.90
C LEU A 33 -2.80 -6.11 8.13
N VAL A 34 -3.84 -6.39 8.92
CA VAL A 34 -4.26 -5.56 10.06
C VAL A 34 -4.03 -6.35 11.34
N ALA A 35 -3.13 -5.83 12.18
CA ALA A 35 -2.94 -6.33 13.54
C ALA A 35 -3.86 -5.62 14.52
N GLU A 36 -3.91 -6.12 15.75
CA GLU A 36 -4.64 -5.49 16.86
C GLU A 36 -4.31 -3.99 17.01
N GLY A 37 -5.33 -3.18 17.27
CA GLY A 37 -5.21 -1.72 17.34
C GLY A 37 -5.10 -1.06 15.97
N ASN A 38 -5.63 -1.73 14.93
CA ASN A 38 -5.63 -1.30 13.54
C ASN A 38 -4.23 -1.04 12.94
N VAL A 39 -3.18 -1.67 13.49
CA VAL A 39 -1.81 -1.44 13.01
C VAL A 39 -1.60 -2.15 11.68
N SER A 40 -1.57 -1.39 10.58
CA SER A 40 -1.62 -1.94 9.23
C SER A 40 -0.26 -2.01 8.53
N ARG A 41 -0.06 -3.04 7.71
CA ARG A 41 1.13 -3.26 6.85
C ARG A 41 0.72 -3.81 5.49
N VAL A 42 1.63 -3.75 4.51
CA VAL A 42 1.45 -4.36 3.19
C VAL A 42 2.19 -5.69 3.12
N GLY A 43 1.44 -6.76 2.84
CA GLY A 43 1.97 -8.08 2.53
C GLY A 43 2.27 -8.28 1.05
N LEU A 44 2.79 -9.45 0.70
CA LEU A 44 2.93 -9.94 -0.66
C LEU A 44 2.43 -11.38 -0.73
N ALA A 45 1.61 -11.67 -1.74
CA ALA A 45 1.16 -13.02 -2.02
C ALA A 45 1.14 -13.29 -3.52
N ARG A 46 1.77 -14.38 -3.95
CA ARG A 46 1.77 -14.84 -5.34
C ARG A 46 0.41 -15.43 -5.67
N VAL A 47 -0.20 -15.02 -6.78
CA VAL A 47 -1.43 -15.64 -7.26
C VAL A 47 -1.11 -16.99 -7.91
N VAL A 48 -1.78 -18.06 -7.48
CA VAL A 48 -1.70 -19.38 -8.10
C VAL A 48 -2.76 -19.45 -9.20
N ILE A 49 -2.32 -19.76 -10.42
CA ILE A 49 -3.16 -19.81 -11.61
C ILE A 49 -3.05 -21.22 -12.20
N GLU A 50 -4.19 -21.87 -12.38
CA GLU A 50 -4.34 -23.18 -13.04
C GLU A 50 -5.26 -23.00 -14.23
N ASP A 51 -4.84 -23.45 -15.42
CA ASP A 51 -5.60 -23.30 -16.68
C ASP A 51 -6.12 -21.87 -16.95
N GLY A 52 -5.33 -20.86 -16.57
CA GLY A 52 -5.67 -19.45 -16.72
C GLY A 52 -6.61 -18.88 -15.66
N VAL A 53 -7.04 -19.69 -14.69
CA VAL A 53 -7.95 -19.31 -13.61
C VAL A 53 -7.20 -19.15 -12.29
N PRO A 54 -7.36 -18.02 -11.57
CA PRO A 54 -6.84 -17.89 -10.20
C PRO A 54 -7.54 -18.87 -9.26
N VAL A 55 -6.79 -19.79 -8.65
CA VAL A 55 -7.30 -20.80 -7.71
C VAL A 55 -6.91 -20.54 -6.26
N GLY A 56 -5.93 -19.68 -6.02
CA GLY A 56 -5.44 -19.40 -4.68
C GLY A 56 -4.30 -18.39 -4.65
N VAL A 57 -3.68 -18.26 -3.48
CA VAL A 57 -2.48 -17.45 -3.29
C VAL A 57 -1.48 -18.15 -2.38
N GLU A 58 -0.20 -17.86 -2.57
CA GLU A 58 0.90 -18.25 -1.69
C GLU A 58 1.46 -17.00 -1.02
N ARG A 59 1.45 -16.96 0.32
CA ARG A 59 2.00 -15.84 1.10
C ARG A 59 3.53 -15.83 1.00
N GLU A 60 4.12 -14.66 0.78
CA GLU A 60 5.57 -14.46 0.76
C GLU A 60 6.08 -13.57 1.92
N GLY A 61 5.19 -12.85 2.62
CA GLY A 61 5.52 -12.08 3.82
C GLY A 61 5.17 -10.59 3.73
N VAL A 62 5.77 -9.77 4.59
CA VAL A 62 5.55 -8.32 4.67
C VAL A 62 6.57 -7.58 3.82
N VAL A 63 6.12 -6.64 2.98
CA VAL A 63 6.98 -5.82 2.09
C VAL A 63 7.00 -4.35 2.47
N LEU A 64 6.02 -3.88 3.25
CA LEU A 64 6.00 -2.53 3.80
C LEU A 64 5.32 -2.53 5.17
N ALA A 65 6.07 -2.29 6.25
CA ALA A 65 5.54 -2.07 7.60
C ALA A 65 5.67 -0.58 7.96
N PRO A 66 4.90 -0.04 8.91
CA PRO A 66 5.13 1.32 9.41
C PRO A 66 6.54 1.45 9.97
N ASP A 67 7.28 2.43 9.47
CA ASP A 67 8.67 2.71 9.85
C ASP A 67 8.87 4.19 10.17
N ARG A 68 8.23 5.08 9.41
CA ARG A 68 8.43 6.53 9.49
C ARG A 68 7.49 7.19 10.49
N GLY A 69 7.89 8.37 10.99
CA GLY A 69 7.08 9.13 11.96
C GLY A 69 5.68 9.48 11.46
N TRP A 70 5.53 9.73 10.15
CA TRP A 70 4.24 9.98 9.51
C TRP A 70 3.37 8.72 9.31
N GLU A 71 3.83 7.54 9.75
CA GLU A 71 3.12 6.26 9.70
C GLU A 71 2.77 5.74 11.11
N ARG A 72 3.00 6.54 12.16
CA ARG A 72 2.82 6.15 13.57
C ARG A 72 1.85 7.10 14.30
N GLY A 73 0.56 6.78 14.28
CA GLY A 73 -0.44 7.45 15.12
C GLY A 73 -0.63 6.78 16.48
N VAL A 74 -1.41 7.43 17.37
CA VAL A 74 -1.64 6.96 18.76
C VAL A 74 -2.72 5.88 18.85
N GLY A 75 -3.81 6.02 18.09
CA GLY A 75 -4.95 5.07 18.08
C GLY A 75 -5.12 4.27 16.79
N ASN A 76 -4.38 4.63 15.74
CA ASN A 76 -4.22 3.88 14.50
C ASN A 76 -2.83 4.24 13.95
N ALA A 77 -2.13 3.27 13.37
CA ALA A 77 -0.83 3.44 12.78
C ALA A 77 -0.70 2.49 11.59
N GLY A 78 0.15 2.82 10.62
CA GLY A 78 0.42 1.87 9.56
C GLY A 78 0.50 2.44 8.17
N VAL A 79 0.65 1.49 7.26
CA VAL A 79 0.54 1.69 5.82
C VAL A 79 -0.69 0.90 5.36
N GLU A 80 -1.70 1.62 4.88
CA GLU A 80 -3.01 1.06 4.53
C GLU A 80 -3.25 1.13 3.01
N ASP A 81 -4.15 0.25 2.56
CA ASP A 81 -4.91 0.43 1.32
C ASP A 81 -4.04 0.70 0.07
N PRO A 82 -2.99 -0.12 -0.18
CA PRO A 82 -2.04 0.12 -1.26
C PRO A 82 -2.70 0.04 -2.64
N ARG A 83 -2.34 0.95 -3.55
CA ARG A 83 -2.61 0.87 -5.00
C ARG A 83 -1.29 0.96 -5.73
N THR A 84 -1.07 0.06 -6.69
CA THR A 84 0.18 -0.05 -7.44
C THR A 84 -0.07 0.21 -8.92
N THR A 85 0.80 1.00 -9.53
CA THR A 85 0.79 1.28 -10.98
C THR A 85 2.18 1.05 -11.53
N TRP A 86 2.29 0.29 -12.63
CA TRP A 86 3.56 0.15 -13.35
C TRP A 86 3.74 1.34 -14.30
N ILE A 87 4.85 2.07 -14.15
CA ILE A 87 5.21 3.17 -15.04
C ILE A 87 6.39 2.73 -15.91
N GLN A 88 6.09 2.40 -17.16
CA GLN A 88 7.08 1.81 -18.08
C GLN A 88 8.28 2.72 -18.35
N THR A 89 8.07 4.02 -18.46
CA THR A 89 9.14 5.01 -18.69
C THR A 89 10.10 5.15 -17.50
N LEU A 90 9.65 4.78 -16.29
CA LEU A 90 10.49 4.75 -15.09
C LEU A 90 11.07 3.37 -14.81
N GLY A 91 10.46 2.31 -15.36
CA GLY A 91 10.80 0.94 -14.97
C GLY A 91 10.45 0.63 -13.51
N LEU A 92 9.41 1.26 -12.97
CA LEU A 92 9.06 1.16 -11.55
C LEU A 92 7.57 0.89 -11.35
N HIS A 93 7.28 0.08 -10.33
CA HIS A 93 6.00 0.11 -9.64
C HIS A 93 5.97 1.34 -8.74
N VAL A 94 4.95 2.16 -8.91
CA VAL A 94 4.62 3.27 -8.02
C VAL A 94 3.43 2.85 -7.17
N MET A 95 3.62 2.82 -5.86
CA MET A 95 2.56 2.57 -4.89
C MET A 95 2.10 3.89 -4.28
N THR A 96 0.81 4.15 -4.36
CA THR A 96 0.13 5.06 -3.45
C THR A 96 -0.42 4.25 -2.27
N TYR A 97 -0.22 4.74 -1.06
CA TYR A 97 -0.71 4.11 0.16
C TYR A 97 -1.15 5.18 1.15
N VAL A 98 -1.99 4.80 2.12
CA VAL A 98 -2.36 5.69 3.23
C VAL A 98 -1.37 5.47 4.36
N ALA A 99 -0.55 6.48 4.66
CA ALA A 99 0.23 6.55 5.88
C ALA A 99 -0.64 7.10 7.01
N TYR A 100 -0.90 6.29 8.04
CA TYR A 100 -1.67 6.73 9.20
C TYR A 100 -0.74 7.26 10.29
N GLY A 101 -0.60 8.58 10.36
CA GLY A 101 0.34 9.26 11.25
C GLY A 101 -0.32 9.94 12.45
N PRO A 102 0.46 10.73 13.23
CA PRO A 102 -0.04 11.44 14.40
C PRO A 102 -1.07 12.53 14.05
N LEU A 103 -1.05 13.04 12.82
CA LEU A 103 -1.98 14.04 12.30
C LEU A 103 -3.06 13.41 11.40
N GLY A 104 -3.33 12.12 11.59
CA GLY A 104 -4.30 11.38 10.78
C GLY A 104 -3.74 10.86 9.45
N PRO A 105 -4.62 10.35 8.58
CA PRO A 105 -4.23 9.66 7.36
C PRO A 105 -3.78 10.62 6.25
N ARG A 106 -2.70 10.24 5.58
CA ARG A 106 -2.13 10.93 4.42
C ARG A 106 -1.75 9.95 3.33
N THR A 107 -2.05 10.31 2.10
CA THR A 107 -1.52 9.62 0.93
C THR A 107 -0.02 9.82 0.89
N ALA A 108 0.71 8.72 0.79
CA ALA A 108 2.14 8.68 0.61
C ALA A 108 2.49 7.80 -0.59
N ILE A 109 3.71 7.98 -1.10
CA ILE A 109 4.20 7.29 -2.29
C ILE A 109 5.43 6.46 -1.91
N ALA A 110 5.49 5.25 -2.43
CA ALA A 110 6.67 4.40 -2.44
C ALA A 110 6.90 3.82 -3.84
N VAL A 111 8.14 3.48 -4.16
CA VAL A 111 8.51 2.89 -5.46
C VAL A 111 9.29 1.60 -5.29
N SER A 112 9.12 0.68 -6.25
CA SER A 112 9.77 -0.63 -6.25
C SER A 112 10.01 -1.12 -7.67
N GLU A 113 11.09 -1.86 -7.88
CA GLU A 113 11.38 -2.58 -9.14
C GLU A 113 10.79 -4.00 -9.13
N ASP A 114 10.53 -4.57 -7.94
CA ASP A 114 10.33 -6.02 -7.76
C ASP A 114 9.14 -6.41 -6.87
N LEU A 115 8.35 -5.43 -6.41
CA LEU A 115 7.24 -5.53 -5.44
C LEU A 115 7.65 -5.95 -4.01
N ARG A 116 8.94 -6.18 -3.75
CA ARG A 116 9.47 -6.66 -2.46
C ARG A 116 10.20 -5.56 -1.71
N SER A 117 11.06 -4.84 -2.43
CA SER A 117 11.86 -3.77 -1.88
C SER A 117 11.22 -2.42 -2.21
N TRP A 118 10.73 -1.71 -1.19
CA TRP A 118 10.02 -0.44 -1.36
C TRP A 118 10.82 0.74 -0.81
N ARG A 119 11.13 1.69 -1.69
CA ARG A 119 11.69 2.99 -1.31
C ARG A 119 10.59 4.01 -1.12
N ARG A 120 10.37 4.45 0.11
CA ARG A 120 9.42 5.53 0.44
C ARG A 120 9.89 6.86 -0.13
N LEU A 121 9.01 7.55 -0.85
CA LEU A 121 9.18 8.94 -1.28
C LEU A 121 8.53 9.92 -0.28
N GLY A 122 7.52 9.46 0.46
CA GLY A 122 6.86 10.23 1.52
C GLY A 122 5.46 10.72 1.15
N PRO A 123 4.84 11.55 2.00
CA PRO A 123 3.50 12.09 1.76
C PRO A 123 3.41 12.93 0.48
N ALA A 124 2.32 12.75 -0.27
CA ALA A 124 1.97 13.61 -1.39
C ALA A 124 1.34 14.90 -0.87
N LEU A 125 1.92 16.04 -1.26
CA LEU A 125 1.46 17.37 -0.86
C LEU A 125 0.86 18.11 -2.04
N PHE A 126 -0.17 18.89 -1.79
CA PHE A 126 -0.72 19.82 -2.76
C PHE A 126 0.09 21.10 -2.76
N ARG A 127 0.34 21.64 -3.95
CA ARG A 127 0.80 23.03 -4.07
C ARG A 127 -0.32 23.94 -3.58
N TYR A 128 0.02 24.95 -2.79
CA TYR A 128 -0.95 25.97 -2.40
C TYR A 128 -1.53 26.69 -3.63
N GLN A 129 -2.83 26.91 -3.63
CA GLN A 129 -3.58 27.62 -4.66
C GLN A 129 -4.38 28.75 -4.00
N GLU A 130 -4.05 30.00 -4.34
CA GLU A 130 -4.60 31.19 -3.69
C GLU A 130 -6.12 31.34 -3.92
N ASP A 131 -6.61 30.95 -5.10
CA ASP A 131 -8.02 31.01 -5.47
C ASP A 131 -8.92 30.05 -4.67
N LEU A 132 -8.34 29.02 -4.03
CA LEU A 132 -9.06 28.15 -3.11
C LEU A 132 -9.23 28.76 -1.71
N ASP A 133 -8.49 29.81 -1.38
CA ASP A 133 -8.44 30.45 -0.05
C ASP A 133 -8.28 29.44 1.11
N MET A 134 -7.60 28.32 0.83
CA MET A 134 -7.52 27.17 1.73
C MET A 134 -6.30 26.31 1.42
N ASP A 135 -5.56 25.91 2.45
CA ASP A 135 -4.50 24.91 2.31
C ASP A 135 -5.09 23.49 2.36
N LEU A 136 -5.15 22.83 1.20
CA LEU A 136 -5.63 21.45 1.07
C LEU A 136 -4.79 20.45 1.89
N ASN A 137 -3.54 20.79 2.24
CA ASN A 137 -2.71 19.95 3.09
C ASN A 137 -3.18 19.92 4.56
N LEU A 138 -4.16 20.73 4.97
CA LEU A 138 -4.76 20.65 6.30
C LEU A 138 -5.82 19.54 6.42
N PHE A 139 -6.34 19.04 5.31
CA PHE A 139 -7.40 18.02 5.30
C PHE A 139 -6.83 16.63 5.08
N HIS A 140 -7.34 15.65 5.83
CA HIS A 140 -7.03 14.25 5.60
C HIS A 140 -7.35 13.81 4.17
N ASN A 141 -6.55 12.91 3.62
CA ASN A 141 -6.84 12.26 2.34
C ASN A 141 -6.58 10.75 2.43
N LYS A 142 -7.39 9.98 1.70
CA LYS A 142 -7.35 8.52 1.61
C LYS A 142 -7.69 8.09 0.19
N ASP A 143 -7.41 6.82 -0.11
CA ASP A 143 -7.83 6.15 -1.35
C ASP A 143 -7.37 6.86 -2.63
N THR A 144 -6.05 7.05 -2.76
CA THR A 144 -5.46 7.59 -3.98
C THR A 144 -5.03 6.47 -4.92
N CYS A 145 -5.31 6.64 -6.22
CA CYS A 145 -4.76 5.83 -7.29
C CYS A 145 -4.02 6.73 -8.28
N LEU A 146 -2.90 6.25 -8.82
CA LEU A 146 -2.21 6.90 -9.93
C LEU A 146 -2.69 6.27 -11.24
N LEU A 147 -3.09 7.09 -12.21
CA LEU A 147 -3.42 6.62 -13.55
C LEU A 147 -2.26 6.97 -14.47
N TYR A 148 -1.70 5.97 -15.14
CA TYR A 148 -0.65 6.15 -16.14
C TYR A 148 -1.18 5.70 -17.50
N THR A 149 -1.14 6.61 -18.48
CA THR A 149 -1.48 6.34 -19.88
C THR A 149 -0.21 6.53 -20.72
N SER A 150 0.14 5.51 -21.49
CA SER A 150 1.26 5.52 -22.45
C SER A 150 0.98 6.39 -23.67
#